data_AF-A0A3A5V374-F1
#
_entry.id   AF-A0A3A5V374-F1
#
_cell.length_a   1.000
_cell.length_b   1.000
_cell.length_c   1.000
_cell.angle_alpha   90.00
_cell.angle_beta   90.00
_cell.angle_gamma   90.00
#
_symmetry.space_group_name_H-M   'P 1'
#
loop_
_entity.id
_entity.type
_entity.pdbx_description
1 polymer ?
#
loop_
_entity_poly.entity_id
_entity_poly.type
_entity_poly.pdbx_seq_one_letter_code
_entity_poly.pdbx_strand_id
1 'polypeptide(L)'
;MQSKKERGGAFADGEFMRRSQTTILTTLAVIASLLFMSQFPAVSNVSNIHPELTEGTPPPNTDTDGDLIPDVHETLFEEWMNWTASDGRDVVLQGLDKNNASDASMDFDKDGLNATEEFCWPYPANCTAPGFPRGLTGQLDENNDRIYLDPRLSDTDGDGMPDGYEAYMCHRMGGFDLVAQRYSCPSFDPLNASDLTLDGDNDGFDVDRDGILSDSERFTAPEEYAYGSPSNFTAELDGLWCHATLPEGSILKNWPFLPSGANATFHNLLDACTSRAINPVGEDLWLGTDPLLDDSDRYLWDGFSVRPLYPSFGDGIPDGWEVHFGLDPLNRSNALDDPDRDGWDTNRDGGVSSDVSRTLTALKVGEALSTLEEYLVHYDDGNTVYPGLKSTLLNNGSEFSTMPLIYDAPANTLAVMHHDIRSLGEHDGTLYAMSKYGVSVIDHDESTQSHHSLPQGVLLHDGFLAYGEGSPYAVVMGTNIGFGVAPLLADGALGSIGTWSWSMTDSIHAISPLAGEDINLHAIGLGQAGDGAIIEIDGTATILSTFDLGAGLKSGLAEANASVSTIQHGLAGGTTFQLFVGTDRGLFIVDTASARDEAAGEWRFFYTP
;
A
#
# COMPACT_ATOMS: atom_id res chain seq x y z
N MET A 1 -3.69 45.18 55.35
CA MET A 1 -3.34 45.44 56.77
C MET A 1 -2.06 44.67 57.08
N GLN A 2 -0.98 45.40 57.39
CA GLN A 2 0.20 45.06 58.23
C GLN A 2 0.60 43.58 58.44
N SER A 3 1.85 43.19 58.07
CA SER A 3 3.06 43.15 58.96
C SER A 3 3.31 41.70 59.43
N LYS A 4 4.51 41.11 59.60
CA LYS A 4 5.83 41.60 60.02
C LYS A 4 6.91 40.51 59.82
N LYS A 5 8.17 40.95 59.69
CA LYS A 5 9.46 40.20 59.77
C LYS A 5 9.77 39.64 61.17
N GLU A 6 10.68 38.64 61.22
CA GLU A 6 11.91 38.54 62.06
C GLU A 6 12.59 37.18 61.76
N ARG A 7 13.83 37.03 61.25
CA ARG A 7 15.20 37.29 61.76
C ARG A 7 15.53 36.67 63.12
N GLY A 8 16.46 35.70 63.10
CA GLY A 8 17.32 35.30 64.22
C GLY A 8 18.51 34.50 63.68
N GLY A 9 19.74 34.85 64.07
CA GLY A 9 20.97 34.15 63.67
C GLY A 9 21.90 33.90 64.86
N ALA A 10 23.02 33.20 64.57
CA ALA A 10 24.25 32.99 65.37
C ALA A 10 24.13 32.15 66.66
N PHE A 11 25.06 31.28 67.10
CA PHE A 11 26.31 30.65 66.63
C PHE A 11 26.66 29.60 67.72
N ALA A 12 27.36 28.50 67.40
CA ALA A 12 28.33 27.84 68.31
C ALA A 12 29.26 26.87 67.55
N ASP A 13 30.55 26.94 67.88
CA ASP A 13 31.73 26.41 67.21
C ASP A 13 32.07 24.92 67.47
N GLY A 14 32.85 24.36 66.53
CA GLY A 14 33.73 23.16 66.67
C GLY A 14 33.16 21.92 65.97
N GLU A 15 33.70 21.32 64.91
CA GLU A 15 35.04 21.25 64.33
C GLU A 15 34.92 21.14 62.79
N PHE A 16 35.74 21.88 62.04
CA PHE A 16 35.73 21.87 60.57
C PHE A 16 36.42 20.61 60.00
N MET A 17 35.65 19.63 59.50
CA MET A 17 36.10 18.81 58.38
C MET A 17 35.79 19.56 57.07
N ARG A 18 36.83 19.84 56.26
CA ARG A 18 36.69 20.54 54.98
C ARG A 18 35.78 19.74 54.04
N ARG A 19 34.64 20.33 53.66
CA ARG A 19 33.65 19.80 52.68
C ARG A 19 34.25 19.20 51.39
N SER A 20 35.47 19.59 51.01
CA SER A 20 36.15 19.03 49.84
C SER A 20 36.67 17.60 50.05
N GLN A 21 37.02 17.19 51.27
CA GLN A 21 37.55 15.84 51.52
C GLN A 21 36.45 14.79 51.67
N THR A 22 35.28 15.17 52.19
CA THR A 22 34.12 14.28 52.26
C THR A 22 33.54 13.97 50.89
N THR A 23 33.46 14.95 49.98
CA THR A 23 33.00 14.70 48.60
C THR A 23 33.99 13.82 47.82
N ILE A 24 35.30 14.01 48.03
CA ILE A 24 36.33 13.16 47.40
C ILE A 24 36.29 11.75 47.96
N LEU A 25 36.09 11.56 49.27
CA LEU A 25 35.95 10.24 49.88
C LEU A 25 34.66 9.53 49.46
N THR A 26 33.54 10.25 49.28
CA THR A 26 32.30 9.63 48.78
C THR A 26 32.38 9.33 47.29
N THR A 27 33.03 10.16 46.47
CA THR A 27 33.25 9.81 45.05
C THR A 27 34.27 8.69 44.89
N LEU A 28 35.35 8.64 45.69
CA LEU A 28 36.26 7.49 45.71
C LEU A 28 35.58 6.22 46.21
N ALA A 29 34.69 6.32 47.21
CA ALA A 29 33.91 5.17 47.66
C ALA A 29 32.94 4.70 46.58
N VAL A 30 32.25 5.60 45.87
CA VAL A 30 31.33 5.23 44.78
C VAL A 30 32.09 4.69 43.56
N ILE A 31 33.23 5.28 43.19
CA ILE A 31 34.09 4.79 42.10
C ILE A 31 34.74 3.46 42.48
N ALA A 32 35.15 3.27 43.74
CA ALA A 32 35.65 1.98 44.23
C ALA A 32 34.53 0.94 44.25
N SER A 33 33.32 1.27 44.69
CA SER A 33 32.16 0.38 44.64
C SER A 33 31.79 -0.01 43.20
N LEU A 34 31.82 0.93 42.26
CA LEU A 34 31.61 0.65 40.83
C LEU A 34 32.75 -0.20 40.24
N LEU A 35 34.01 0.05 40.63
CA LEU A 35 35.16 -0.78 40.21
C LEU A 35 35.10 -2.20 40.80
N PHE A 36 34.55 -2.37 42.00
CA PHE A 36 34.40 -3.67 42.65
C PHE A 36 33.17 -4.43 42.15
N MET A 37 32.11 -3.76 41.69
CA MET A 37 30.94 -4.44 41.09
C MET A 37 31.17 -4.85 39.63
N SER A 38 32.13 -4.23 38.91
CA SER A 38 32.40 -4.56 37.49
C SER A 38 33.50 -5.63 37.27
N GLN A 39 34.01 -6.26 38.34
CA GLN A 39 35.11 -7.24 38.25
C GLN A 39 34.76 -8.63 38.78
N PHE A 40 33.50 -8.92 39.08
CA PHE A 40 33.10 -10.30 39.34
C PHE A 40 32.80 -10.98 38.00
N PRO A 41 33.60 -11.98 37.55
CA PRO A 41 33.11 -12.90 36.54
C PRO A 41 31.82 -13.56 37.08
N ALA A 42 30.89 -13.90 36.19
CA ALA A 42 29.72 -14.67 36.55
C ALA A 42 30.18 -15.90 37.36
N VAL A 43 29.79 -15.97 38.63
CA VAL A 43 30.04 -17.14 39.44
C VAL A 43 29.08 -18.20 38.94
N SER A 44 29.58 -19.18 38.19
CA SER A 44 28.80 -20.38 37.93
C SER A 44 28.47 -21.05 39.25
N ASN A 45 27.28 -21.62 39.38
CA ASN A 45 26.92 -22.38 40.56
C ASN A 45 27.90 -23.56 40.69
N VAL A 46 28.78 -23.51 41.67
CA VAL A 46 29.68 -24.63 41.97
C VAL A 46 28.82 -25.75 42.55
N SER A 47 28.73 -26.88 41.84
CA SER A 47 27.93 -28.04 42.24
C SER A 47 28.37 -28.67 43.58
N ASN A 48 29.55 -28.29 44.09
CA ASN A 48 30.08 -28.84 45.33
C ASN A 48 31.05 -27.89 46.05
N ILE A 49 30.92 -27.82 47.38
CA ILE A 49 31.75 -26.98 48.27
C ILE A 49 32.98 -27.75 48.79
N HIS A 50 33.14 -29.02 48.39
CA HIS A 50 34.21 -29.90 48.83
C HIS A 50 35.22 -30.13 47.68
N PRO A 51 36.47 -29.67 47.83
CA PRO A 51 37.50 -29.72 46.76
C PRO A 51 38.00 -31.13 46.42
N GLU A 52 37.53 -32.18 47.12
CA GLU A 52 37.84 -33.58 46.80
C GLU A 52 36.75 -34.26 45.95
N LEU A 53 35.64 -33.57 45.67
CA LEU A 53 34.50 -34.05 44.87
C LEU A 53 34.31 -33.28 43.56
N THR A 54 35.20 -32.32 43.28
CA THR A 54 35.25 -31.62 41.99
C THR A 54 35.96 -32.51 40.98
N GLU A 55 35.27 -32.94 39.93
CA GLU A 55 35.96 -33.36 38.71
C GLU A 55 36.79 -32.16 38.26
N GLY A 56 38.10 -32.35 38.10
CA GLY A 56 39.07 -31.26 37.92
C GLY A 56 38.96 -30.58 36.55
N THR A 57 37.79 -30.04 36.23
CA THR A 57 37.60 -29.21 35.06
C THR A 57 38.39 -27.90 35.25
N PRO A 58 39.15 -27.47 34.23
CA PRO A 58 39.86 -26.19 34.24
C PRO A 58 38.94 -25.00 34.55
N PRO A 59 39.50 -23.82 34.91
CA PRO A 59 38.71 -22.62 35.19
C PRO A 59 37.70 -22.28 34.07
N PRO A 60 36.59 -21.57 34.36
CA PRO A 60 35.51 -21.28 33.40
C PRO A 60 35.89 -20.48 32.15
N ASN A 61 37.11 -19.95 32.08
CA ASN A 61 37.59 -19.15 30.96
C ASN A 61 38.84 -19.78 30.33
N THR A 62 38.93 -21.11 30.41
CA THR A 62 39.97 -21.88 29.74
C THR A 62 39.53 -22.08 28.30
N ASP A 63 40.47 -21.92 27.40
CA ASP A 63 40.38 -22.23 25.97
C ASP A 63 41.39 -23.37 25.80
N THR A 64 40.88 -24.60 25.66
CA THR A 64 41.64 -25.84 25.79
C THR A 64 42.46 -26.16 24.53
N ASP A 65 41.94 -25.84 23.35
CA ASP A 65 42.59 -26.10 22.06
C ASP A 65 43.22 -24.87 21.41
N GLY A 66 42.97 -23.67 21.95
CA GLY A 66 43.66 -22.43 21.65
C GLY A 66 43.09 -21.66 20.47
N ASP A 67 41.81 -21.85 20.16
CA ASP A 67 41.13 -21.19 19.03
C ASP A 67 40.46 -19.85 19.35
N LEU A 68 40.58 -19.42 20.61
CA LEU A 68 40.07 -18.17 21.16
C LEU A 68 38.56 -18.16 21.47
N ILE A 69 37.85 -19.29 21.29
CA ILE A 69 36.53 -19.52 21.84
C ILE A 69 36.69 -20.17 23.23
N PRO A 70 36.02 -19.68 24.29
CA PRO A 70 36.13 -20.31 25.60
C PRO A 70 35.39 -21.64 25.67
N ASP A 71 35.97 -22.64 26.37
CA ASP A 71 35.39 -23.97 26.58
C ASP A 71 33.92 -23.93 27.07
N VAL A 72 33.54 -22.88 27.82
CA VAL A 72 32.17 -22.71 28.34
C VAL A 72 31.16 -22.41 27.23
N HIS A 73 31.54 -21.65 26.20
CA HIS A 73 30.68 -21.39 25.05
C HIS A 73 30.59 -22.64 24.17
N GLU A 74 31.70 -23.34 23.95
CA GLU A 74 31.68 -24.59 23.20
C GLU A 74 30.86 -25.68 23.90
N THR A 75 30.95 -25.77 25.23
CA THR A 75 30.11 -26.69 26.02
C THR A 75 28.62 -26.30 25.96
N LEU A 76 28.28 -25.03 25.70
CA LEU A 76 26.88 -24.61 25.54
C LEU A 76 26.28 -25.19 24.25
N PHE A 77 27.08 -25.27 23.19
CA PHE A 77 26.68 -25.72 21.86
C PHE A 77 27.34 -27.06 21.45
N GLU A 78 27.73 -27.90 22.41
CA GLU A 78 28.43 -29.17 22.15
C GLU A 78 27.53 -30.27 21.55
N GLU A 79 26.21 -30.14 21.76
CA GLU A 79 25.26 -31.15 21.31
C GLU A 79 25.05 -31.07 19.80
N TRP A 80 24.98 -32.24 19.15
CA TRP A 80 24.65 -32.34 17.74
C TRP A 80 23.15 -32.09 17.55
N MET A 81 22.80 -31.31 16.53
CA MET A 81 21.40 -31.11 16.15
C MET A 81 21.02 -32.03 15.00
N ASN A 82 19.88 -32.70 15.14
CA ASN A 82 19.35 -33.59 14.12
C ASN A 82 17.83 -33.44 13.96
N TRP A 83 17.40 -33.14 12.74
CA TRP A 83 15.98 -33.04 12.40
C TRP A 83 15.77 -33.38 10.94
N THR A 84 14.51 -33.43 10.53
CA THR A 84 14.13 -33.66 9.14
C THR A 84 13.57 -32.37 8.57
N ALA A 85 14.15 -31.89 7.47
CA ALA A 85 13.68 -30.73 6.73
C ALA A 85 12.28 -30.94 6.14
N SER A 86 11.64 -29.86 5.68
CA SER A 86 10.29 -29.87 5.10
C SER A 86 10.13 -30.85 3.92
N ASP A 87 11.22 -31.13 3.21
CA ASP A 87 11.28 -32.01 2.05
C ASP A 87 11.65 -33.47 2.37
N GLY A 88 11.87 -33.80 3.64
CA GLY A 88 12.24 -35.14 4.09
C GLY A 88 13.74 -35.44 4.07
N ARG A 89 14.61 -34.46 3.80
CA ARG A 89 16.07 -34.62 4.00
C ARG A 89 16.43 -34.55 5.48
N ASP A 90 17.35 -35.40 5.91
CA ASP A 90 17.89 -35.34 7.25
C ASP A 90 18.94 -34.23 7.34
N VAL A 91 18.73 -33.29 8.26
CA VAL A 91 19.69 -32.27 8.66
C VAL A 91 20.45 -32.80 9.86
N VAL A 92 21.77 -32.82 9.77
CA VAL A 92 22.65 -33.23 10.87
C VAL A 92 23.77 -32.21 10.97
N LEU A 93 23.73 -31.40 12.03
CA LEU A 93 24.73 -30.38 12.30
C LEU A 93 25.55 -30.77 13.51
N GLN A 94 26.85 -30.62 13.35
CA GLN A 94 27.82 -30.90 14.38
C GLN A 94 27.85 -29.72 15.35
N GLY A 95 27.80 -30.00 16.65
CA GLY A 95 28.07 -29.00 17.69
C GLY A 95 29.57 -28.74 17.87
N LEU A 96 29.89 -27.67 18.61
CA LEU A 96 31.26 -27.26 18.90
C LEU A 96 32.01 -28.29 19.78
N ASP A 97 33.33 -28.38 19.62
CA ASP A 97 34.21 -29.29 20.36
C ASP A 97 35.46 -28.57 20.86
N LYS A 98 35.50 -28.32 22.17
CA LYS A 98 36.61 -27.74 22.96
C LYS A 98 38.01 -28.35 22.81
N ASN A 99 38.16 -29.41 22.03
CA ASN A 99 39.45 -30.03 21.75
C ASN A 99 39.84 -29.92 20.27
N ASN A 100 39.02 -29.26 19.45
CA ASN A 100 39.15 -29.15 18.01
C ASN A 100 39.08 -27.70 17.51
N ALA A 101 40.18 -26.97 17.72
CA ALA A 101 40.40 -25.59 17.26
C ALA A 101 40.10 -25.22 15.78
N SER A 102 39.76 -26.18 14.93
CA SER A 102 39.33 -25.90 13.54
C SER A 102 37.87 -25.50 13.42
N ASP A 103 37.03 -25.87 14.39
CA ASP A 103 35.59 -25.60 14.37
C ASP A 103 35.24 -24.12 14.58
N ALA A 104 36.06 -23.36 15.30
CA ALA A 104 35.94 -21.91 15.41
C ALA A 104 35.87 -21.17 14.05
N SER A 105 36.50 -21.72 13.01
CA SER A 105 36.51 -21.14 11.66
C SER A 105 35.50 -21.77 10.71
N MET A 106 34.75 -22.77 11.17
CA MET A 106 33.72 -23.43 10.39
C MET A 106 32.39 -22.70 10.55
N ASP A 107 31.67 -22.63 9.44
CA ASP A 107 30.27 -22.21 9.35
C ASP A 107 29.47 -23.51 9.16
N PHE A 108 28.87 -24.00 10.24
CA PHE A 108 28.26 -25.33 10.26
C PHE A 108 26.85 -25.30 9.64
N ASP A 109 26.09 -24.27 9.93
CA ASP A 109 24.71 -24.03 9.49
C ASP A 109 24.59 -23.15 8.24
N LYS A 110 25.69 -22.70 7.66
CA LYS A 110 25.78 -22.04 6.34
C LYS A 110 24.96 -20.76 6.25
N ASP A 111 24.89 -20.02 7.35
CA ASP A 111 24.24 -18.72 7.41
C ASP A 111 25.19 -17.58 7.01
N GLY A 112 26.48 -17.88 6.79
CA GLY A 112 27.50 -16.92 6.39
C GLY A 112 28.23 -16.24 7.54
N LEU A 113 28.01 -16.67 8.77
CA LEU A 113 28.86 -16.42 9.94
C LEU A 113 29.60 -17.71 10.31
N ASN A 114 30.84 -17.58 10.77
CA ASN A 114 31.51 -18.73 11.41
C ASN A 114 31.29 -18.70 12.93
N ALA A 115 31.58 -19.83 13.59
CA ALA A 115 31.41 -19.96 15.04
C ALA A 115 32.12 -18.86 15.86
N THR A 116 33.26 -18.31 15.40
CA THR A 116 33.92 -17.17 16.07
C THR A 116 33.13 -15.86 15.91
N GLU A 117 32.59 -15.60 14.72
CA GLU A 117 31.77 -14.42 14.42
C GLU A 117 30.49 -14.43 15.24
N GLU A 118 29.85 -15.59 15.35
CA GLU A 118 28.66 -15.83 16.17
C GLU A 118 28.93 -15.66 17.67
N PHE A 119 30.02 -16.26 18.17
CA PHE A 119 30.47 -16.05 19.53
C PHE A 119 30.75 -14.57 19.82
N CYS A 120 31.34 -13.86 18.85
CA CYS A 120 31.70 -12.46 18.98
C CYS A 120 30.48 -11.52 18.93
N TRP A 121 29.36 -11.93 18.34
CA TRP A 121 28.17 -11.08 18.20
C TRP A 121 27.76 -10.45 19.54
N PRO A 122 27.47 -9.14 19.60
CA PRO A 122 27.34 -8.14 18.53
C PRO A 122 28.64 -7.35 18.23
N TYR A 123 29.81 -7.89 18.57
CA TYR A 123 31.10 -7.30 18.25
C TYR A 123 31.66 -7.90 16.95
N PRO A 124 32.53 -7.19 16.21
CA PRO A 124 33.24 -7.76 15.07
C PRO A 124 34.07 -8.99 15.46
N ALA A 125 34.37 -9.88 14.51
CA ALA A 125 35.20 -11.08 14.69
C ALA A 125 36.53 -10.85 15.41
N ASN A 126 37.06 -9.63 15.36
CA ASN A 126 38.29 -9.24 16.07
C ASN A 126 38.08 -9.06 17.60
N CYS A 127 36.92 -9.46 18.15
CA CYS A 127 36.61 -9.39 19.58
C CYS A 127 37.57 -10.22 20.44
N THR A 128 38.13 -11.28 19.85
CA THR A 128 39.12 -12.18 20.46
C THR A 128 40.54 -11.59 20.50
N ALA A 129 40.79 -10.46 19.82
CA ALA A 129 42.14 -9.90 19.71
C ALA A 129 42.64 -9.19 20.99
N PRO A 130 43.95 -9.28 21.30
CA PRO A 130 44.52 -8.60 22.46
C PRO A 130 44.41 -7.07 22.35
N GLY A 131 43.56 -6.46 23.18
CA GLY A 131 43.41 -5.00 23.27
C GLY A 131 42.09 -4.43 22.74
N PHE A 132 41.13 -5.29 22.37
CA PHE A 132 39.77 -4.87 22.04
C PHE A 132 39.09 -4.17 23.25
N PRO A 133 38.43 -3.00 23.07
CA PRO A 133 37.73 -2.31 24.15
C PRO A 133 36.62 -3.22 24.70
N ARG A 134 36.75 -3.64 25.96
CA ARG A 134 35.92 -4.74 26.52
C ARG A 134 34.46 -4.35 26.76
N GLY A 135 33.57 -5.21 26.27
CA GLY A 135 32.33 -5.65 26.92
C GLY A 135 32.33 -7.19 27.03
N LEU A 136 31.25 -7.79 27.55
CA LEU A 136 31.05 -9.24 27.48
C LEU A 136 30.33 -9.56 26.16
N THR A 137 30.80 -10.54 25.38
CA THR A 137 30.18 -11.00 24.12
C THR A 137 28.78 -11.57 24.36
N GLY A 138 27.90 -11.57 23.36
CA GLY A 138 26.48 -11.91 23.54
C GLY A 138 25.65 -10.74 24.07
N GLN A 139 24.35 -10.80 23.81
CA GLN A 139 23.38 -9.81 24.29
C GLN A 139 22.73 -10.26 25.60
N LEU A 140 22.14 -9.32 26.33
CA LEU A 140 21.37 -9.65 27.53
C LEU A 140 19.90 -9.73 27.13
N ASP A 141 19.24 -10.83 27.47
CA ASP A 141 17.80 -10.98 27.30
C ASP A 141 17.02 -10.20 28.37
N GLU A 142 15.69 -10.28 28.34
CA GLU A 142 14.81 -9.65 29.34
C GLU A 142 15.03 -10.17 30.77
N ASN A 143 15.52 -11.40 30.92
CA ASN A 143 15.84 -12.03 32.20
C ASN A 143 17.24 -11.69 32.70
N ASN A 144 17.98 -10.87 31.94
CA ASN A 144 19.34 -10.46 32.23
C ASN A 144 20.35 -11.63 32.12
N ASP A 145 19.94 -12.71 31.45
CA ASP A 145 20.76 -13.83 31.02
C ASP A 145 21.40 -13.51 29.67
N ARG A 146 22.51 -14.17 29.37
CA ARG A 146 23.31 -13.88 28.18
C ARG A 146 22.94 -14.85 27.06
N ILE A 147 22.53 -14.29 25.93
CA ILE A 147 22.18 -15.01 24.71
C ILE A 147 23.26 -14.78 23.64
N TYR A 148 23.42 -15.78 22.78
CA TYR A 148 24.40 -15.84 21.70
C TYR A 148 23.71 -16.37 20.45
N LEU A 149 24.26 -16.07 19.28
CA LEU A 149 23.92 -16.79 18.06
C LEU A 149 24.30 -18.26 18.25
N ASP A 150 23.45 -19.18 17.76
CA ASP A 150 23.68 -20.61 17.87
C ASP A 150 24.37 -21.12 16.59
N PRO A 151 25.66 -21.54 16.66
CA PRO A 151 26.45 -21.99 15.49
C PRO A 151 25.96 -23.24 14.76
N ARG A 152 24.77 -23.69 15.10
CA ARG A 152 24.12 -24.89 14.58
C ARG A 152 22.74 -24.53 14.02
N LEU A 153 22.31 -23.29 14.04
CA LEU A 153 20.99 -22.88 13.60
C LEU A 153 21.12 -21.59 12.80
N SER A 154 20.78 -21.65 11.51
CA SER A 154 20.99 -20.51 10.63
C SER A 154 20.18 -19.27 10.99
N ASP A 155 19.06 -19.44 11.70
CA ASP A 155 18.09 -18.42 12.10
C ASP A 155 17.85 -18.61 13.61
N THR A 156 18.64 -17.89 14.42
CA THR A 156 18.70 -18.08 15.88
C THR A 156 17.41 -17.64 16.57
N ASP A 157 16.77 -16.58 16.10
CA ASP A 157 15.57 -16.02 16.73
C ASP A 157 14.25 -16.52 16.13
N GLY A 158 14.31 -17.21 14.98
CA GLY A 158 13.23 -17.96 14.37
C GLY A 158 12.27 -17.10 13.56
N ASP A 159 12.75 -16.00 13.01
CA ASP A 159 11.95 -15.03 12.26
C ASP A 159 11.89 -15.29 10.74
N GLY A 160 12.69 -16.24 10.26
CA GLY A 160 12.76 -16.66 8.86
C GLY A 160 13.92 -16.04 8.07
N MET A 161 14.70 -15.14 8.67
CA MET A 161 15.93 -14.59 8.10
C MET A 161 17.17 -15.24 8.74
N PRO A 162 18.21 -15.59 7.96
CA PRO A 162 19.43 -16.12 8.56
C PRO A 162 20.29 -15.05 9.25
N ASP A 163 20.97 -15.41 10.34
CA ASP A 163 21.71 -14.48 11.19
C ASP A 163 22.76 -13.68 10.38
N GLY A 164 23.50 -14.33 9.48
CA GLY A 164 24.45 -13.66 8.60
C GLY A 164 23.81 -12.68 7.59
N TYR A 165 22.60 -12.94 7.11
CA TYR A 165 21.84 -11.99 6.27
C TYR A 165 21.45 -10.75 7.07
N GLU A 166 20.90 -10.94 8.26
CA GLU A 166 20.51 -9.85 9.15
C GLU A 166 21.71 -9.02 9.60
N ALA A 167 22.83 -9.66 9.94
CA ALA A 167 24.08 -8.99 10.27
C ALA A 167 24.58 -8.09 9.12
N TYR A 168 24.44 -8.58 7.87
CA TYR A 168 24.72 -7.79 6.68
C TYR A 168 23.76 -6.60 6.53
N MET A 169 22.45 -6.82 6.71
CA MET A 169 21.43 -5.77 6.61
C MET A 169 21.59 -4.69 7.69
N CYS A 170 21.89 -5.10 8.92
CA CYS A 170 22.23 -4.18 10.00
C CYS A 170 23.48 -3.34 9.67
N HIS A 171 24.52 -3.94 9.08
CA HIS A 171 25.68 -3.19 8.61
C HIS A 171 25.31 -2.18 7.51
N ARG A 172 24.49 -2.61 6.55
CA ARG A 172 24.02 -1.78 5.43
C ARG A 172 23.25 -0.54 5.90
N MET A 173 22.41 -0.68 6.92
CA MET A 173 21.69 0.43 7.54
C MET A 173 22.58 1.35 8.40
N GLY A 174 23.87 1.03 8.54
CA GLY A 174 24.80 1.80 9.36
C GLY A 174 24.68 1.50 10.86
N GLY A 175 24.22 0.30 11.23
CA GLY A 175 24.09 -0.14 12.63
C GLY A 175 25.42 -0.35 13.35
N PHE A 176 26.57 -0.22 12.67
CA PHE A 176 27.88 -0.36 13.29
C PHE A 176 28.38 0.95 13.94
N ASP A 177 28.51 0.95 15.27
CA ASP A 177 29.10 2.07 16.01
C ASP A 177 30.64 1.99 15.99
N LEU A 178 31.28 2.91 15.27
CA LEU A 178 32.74 3.02 15.18
C LEU A 178 33.44 3.34 16.51
N VAL A 179 32.75 3.97 17.47
CA VAL A 179 33.32 4.35 18.78
C VAL A 179 33.20 3.18 19.76
N ALA A 180 32.01 2.57 19.85
CA ALA A 180 31.77 1.42 20.71
C ALA A 180 32.31 0.11 20.13
N GLN A 181 32.64 0.08 18.84
CA GLN A 181 33.04 -1.11 18.08
C GLN A 181 32.02 -2.24 18.20
N ARG A 182 30.72 -1.89 18.15
CA ARG A 182 29.60 -2.81 18.39
C ARG A 182 28.49 -2.56 17.37
N TYR A 183 27.83 -3.63 16.93
CA TYR A 183 26.58 -3.58 16.16
C TYR A 183 25.39 -3.28 17.09
N SER A 184 24.56 -2.33 16.66
CA SER A 184 23.30 -1.97 17.30
C SER A 184 22.23 -1.97 16.22
N CYS A 185 21.46 -3.05 16.16
CA CYS A 185 20.50 -3.31 15.10
C CYS A 185 19.09 -3.02 15.61
N PRO A 186 18.39 -2.01 15.07
CA PRO A 186 17.03 -1.68 15.52
C PRO A 186 15.93 -2.45 14.78
N SER A 187 16.26 -3.11 13.66
CA SER A 187 15.32 -3.82 12.80
C SER A 187 15.83 -5.25 12.60
N PHE A 188 16.87 -5.44 11.77
CA PHE A 188 17.54 -6.73 11.52
C PHE A 188 18.49 -7.14 12.65
N ASP A 189 17.98 -7.67 13.76
CA ASP A 189 18.78 -8.16 14.89
C ASP A 189 18.62 -9.68 15.05
N PRO A 190 19.67 -10.49 14.73
CA PRO A 190 19.61 -11.96 14.74
C PRO A 190 19.29 -12.66 16.06
N LEU A 191 19.07 -11.89 17.13
CA LEU A 191 18.73 -12.39 18.46
C LEU A 191 17.33 -11.96 18.91
N ASN A 192 16.58 -11.30 18.02
CA ASN A 192 15.31 -10.69 18.34
C ASN A 192 14.41 -10.59 17.10
N ALA A 193 13.51 -11.57 17.00
CA ALA A 193 12.48 -11.75 15.97
C ALA A 193 11.38 -10.66 15.92
N SER A 194 11.69 -9.44 16.32
CA SER A 194 10.78 -8.29 16.25
C SER A 194 10.51 -7.81 14.82
N ASP A 195 11.35 -8.23 13.89
CA ASP A 195 11.36 -7.93 12.47
C ASP A 195 10.65 -8.96 11.60
N LEU A 196 10.19 -10.08 12.17
CA LEU A 196 9.28 -11.04 11.52
C LEU A 196 8.11 -10.37 10.77
N THR A 197 7.53 -9.33 11.38
CA THR A 197 6.37 -8.60 10.84
C THR A 197 6.73 -7.17 10.39
N LEU A 198 8.02 -6.87 10.30
CA LEU A 198 8.48 -5.56 9.87
C LEU A 198 8.36 -5.46 8.35
N ASP A 199 7.79 -4.34 7.93
CA ASP A 199 7.66 -3.90 6.55
C ASP A 199 8.29 -2.51 6.51
N GLY A 200 9.55 -2.46 6.06
CA GLY A 200 10.46 -1.33 6.26
C GLY A 200 10.18 -0.16 5.32
N ASP A 201 9.83 -0.48 4.09
CA ASP A 201 9.47 0.43 3.00
C ASP A 201 7.96 0.63 2.85
N ASN A 202 7.13 -0.18 3.48
CA ASN A 202 5.66 -0.10 3.48
C ASN A 202 5.08 -0.31 2.08
N ASP A 203 5.62 -1.29 1.37
CA ASP A 203 5.29 -1.61 -0.01
C ASP A 203 4.22 -2.72 -0.12
N GLY A 204 3.74 -3.22 1.02
CA GLY A 204 2.62 -4.15 1.13
C GLY A 204 1.34 -3.66 0.43
N PHE A 205 0.41 -4.59 0.20
CA PHE A 205 -0.80 -4.34 -0.56
C PHE A 205 -2.07 -4.46 0.30
N ASP A 206 -2.80 -3.35 0.44
CA ASP A 206 -4.11 -3.27 1.10
C ASP A 206 -5.18 -4.00 0.27
N VAL A 207 -5.41 -5.28 0.60
CA VAL A 207 -6.26 -6.19 -0.15
C VAL A 207 -7.73 -5.86 0.09
N ASP A 208 -8.10 -5.56 1.33
CA ASP A 208 -9.49 -5.29 1.70
C ASP A 208 -9.92 -3.81 1.50
N ARG A 209 -8.95 -2.94 1.20
CA ARG A 209 -9.09 -1.54 0.81
C ARG A 209 -9.73 -0.68 1.88
N ASP A 210 -9.44 -0.98 3.14
CA ASP A 210 -9.88 -0.18 4.29
C ASP A 210 -8.96 1.03 4.58
N GLY A 211 -7.83 1.13 3.87
CA GLY A 211 -6.83 2.18 3.98
C GLY A 211 -5.77 1.94 5.06
N ILE A 212 -5.72 0.73 5.64
CA ILE A 212 -4.77 0.33 6.68
C ILE A 212 -4.14 -1.02 6.30
N LEU A 213 -2.82 -1.05 6.16
CA LEU A 213 -2.09 -2.32 6.01
C LEU A 213 -2.12 -3.12 7.32
N SER A 214 -2.94 -4.18 7.33
CA SER A 214 -2.91 -5.18 8.40
C SER A 214 -1.64 -6.04 8.34
N ASP A 215 -1.32 -6.77 9.42
CA ASP A 215 -0.13 -7.62 9.46
C ASP A 215 -0.13 -8.72 8.37
N SER A 216 -1.30 -9.11 7.86
CA SER A 216 -1.43 -10.07 6.76
C SER A 216 -1.34 -9.46 5.36
N GLU A 217 -1.28 -8.13 5.26
CA GLU A 217 -1.23 -7.37 4.00
C GLU A 217 0.14 -6.71 3.76
N ARG A 218 0.98 -6.70 4.80
CA ARG A 218 2.39 -6.33 4.70
C ARG A 218 3.12 -7.32 3.83
N PHE A 219 4.10 -6.82 3.07
CA PHE A 219 5.14 -7.66 2.50
C PHE A 219 6.32 -7.56 3.46
N THR A 220 6.55 -8.63 4.23
CA THR A 220 7.48 -8.54 5.38
C THR A 220 8.91 -8.88 4.96
N ALA A 221 9.88 -8.38 5.72
CA ALA A 221 11.29 -8.58 5.40
C ALA A 221 11.73 -10.06 5.22
N PRO A 222 11.21 -11.04 6.01
CA PRO A 222 11.46 -12.45 5.73
C PRO A 222 10.83 -12.95 4.42
N GLU A 223 9.64 -12.49 4.06
CA GLU A 223 8.98 -12.84 2.79
C GLU A 223 9.76 -12.32 1.58
N GLU A 224 10.27 -11.11 1.71
CA GLU A 224 11.12 -10.45 0.72
C GLU A 224 12.47 -11.15 0.52
N TYR A 225 13.15 -11.47 1.64
CA TYR A 225 14.40 -12.25 1.60
C TYR A 225 14.17 -13.60 0.93
N ALA A 226 13.08 -14.30 1.28
CA ALA A 226 12.76 -15.62 0.77
C ALA A 226 12.10 -15.59 -0.63
N TYR A 227 11.88 -14.42 -1.23
CA TYR A 227 11.21 -14.31 -2.53
C TYR A 227 11.94 -15.14 -3.60
N GLY A 228 11.17 -15.95 -4.33
CA GLY A 228 11.68 -16.87 -5.35
C GLY A 228 12.34 -18.15 -4.82
N SER A 229 12.47 -18.32 -3.50
CA SER A 229 13.02 -19.54 -2.91
C SER A 229 12.05 -20.73 -3.08
N PRO A 230 12.56 -21.93 -3.41
CA PRO A 230 11.68 -23.09 -3.58
C PRO A 230 11.25 -23.63 -2.21
N SER A 231 10.05 -24.22 -2.13
CA SER A 231 9.49 -24.75 -0.87
C SER A 231 10.30 -25.87 -0.19
N ASN A 232 11.28 -26.44 -0.89
CA ASN A 232 12.21 -27.44 -0.37
C ASN A 232 13.58 -26.85 0.04
N PHE A 233 13.69 -25.52 0.10
CA PHE A 233 14.88 -24.83 0.57
C PHE A 233 15.02 -24.95 2.09
N THR A 234 16.25 -25.14 2.56
CA THR A 234 16.57 -25.22 3.99
C THR A 234 17.97 -24.63 4.16
N ALA A 235 18.09 -23.53 4.90
CA ALA A 235 19.32 -22.76 5.00
C ALA A 235 20.49 -23.62 5.48
N GLU A 236 20.26 -24.48 6.47
CA GLU A 236 21.27 -25.36 7.07
C GLU A 236 21.87 -26.38 6.09
N LEU A 237 21.14 -26.69 5.01
CA LEU A 237 21.62 -27.61 3.98
C LEU A 237 22.10 -26.87 2.73
N ASP A 238 21.34 -25.87 2.32
CA ASP A 238 21.40 -25.26 1.01
C ASP A 238 22.12 -23.91 1.00
N GLY A 239 22.38 -23.34 2.18
CA GLY A 239 23.04 -22.06 2.41
C GLY A 239 22.09 -20.87 2.39
N LEU A 240 22.67 -19.68 2.26
CA LEU A 240 21.96 -18.41 2.08
C LEU A 240 21.29 -18.31 0.70
N TRP A 241 20.18 -17.55 0.64
CA TRP A 241 19.45 -17.25 -0.59
C TRP A 241 20.16 -16.15 -1.43
N CYS A 242 21.35 -16.49 -1.89
CA CYS A 242 22.18 -15.67 -2.74
C CYS A 242 22.90 -16.51 -3.79
N HIS A 243 23.42 -15.84 -4.81
CA HIS A 243 24.24 -16.46 -5.85
C HIS A 243 25.64 -15.85 -5.83
N ALA A 244 26.68 -16.67 -5.68
CA ALA A 244 28.07 -16.23 -5.68
C ALA A 244 28.98 -17.12 -6.54
N THR A 245 29.99 -16.50 -7.14
CA THR A 245 31.02 -17.08 -8.00
C THR A 245 32.32 -17.13 -7.22
N LEU A 246 32.60 -18.28 -6.62
CA LEU A 246 33.82 -18.44 -5.83
C LEU A 246 35.07 -18.50 -6.73
N PRO A 247 36.22 -17.92 -6.33
CA PRO A 247 36.54 -17.27 -5.05
C PRO A 247 36.43 -15.73 -5.08
N GLU A 248 35.94 -15.14 -6.17
CA GLU A 248 35.91 -13.69 -6.39
C GLU A 248 34.46 -13.22 -6.47
N GLY A 249 33.95 -12.53 -5.44
CA GLY A 249 32.60 -11.96 -5.48
C GLY A 249 32.52 -10.59 -6.18
N SER A 250 31.44 -9.83 -5.96
CA SER A 250 31.19 -8.58 -6.70
C SER A 250 32.18 -7.45 -6.38
N ILE A 251 32.54 -6.70 -7.42
CA ILE A 251 33.25 -5.41 -7.29
C ILE A 251 32.32 -4.28 -6.81
N LEU A 252 31.01 -4.46 -6.95
CA LEU A 252 30.00 -3.51 -6.52
C LEU A 252 29.67 -3.76 -5.05
N LYS A 253 29.41 -2.68 -4.30
CA LYS A 253 29.15 -2.72 -2.85
C LYS A 253 27.72 -2.36 -2.47
N ASN A 254 26.91 -2.03 -3.46
CA ASN A 254 25.53 -1.63 -3.25
C ASN A 254 24.64 -2.84 -3.47
N TRP A 255 23.50 -2.86 -2.81
CA TRP A 255 22.44 -3.81 -3.08
C TRP A 255 22.13 -3.89 -4.60
N PRO A 256 21.80 -5.08 -5.14
CA PRO A 256 21.75 -6.40 -4.49
C PRO A 256 23.10 -7.13 -4.41
N PHE A 257 24.20 -6.47 -4.77
CA PHE A 257 25.50 -7.14 -4.94
C PHE A 257 26.19 -7.44 -3.61
N LEU A 258 26.77 -8.64 -3.53
CA LEU A 258 27.58 -9.09 -2.42
C LEU A 258 29.03 -8.59 -2.58
N PRO A 259 29.50 -7.67 -1.72
CA PRO A 259 30.83 -7.11 -1.85
C PRO A 259 31.91 -8.16 -1.59
N SER A 260 32.98 -8.15 -2.38
CA SER A 260 34.11 -9.08 -2.22
C SER A 260 35.46 -8.41 -1.94
N GLY A 261 36.45 -9.24 -1.59
CA GLY A 261 37.83 -8.85 -1.38
C GLY A 261 38.12 -8.31 0.03
N ALA A 262 39.37 -7.88 0.27
CA ALA A 262 39.90 -7.53 1.60
C ALA A 262 39.21 -6.36 2.34
N ASN A 263 38.26 -5.67 1.69
CA ASN A 263 37.49 -4.57 2.26
C ASN A 263 36.00 -4.91 2.44
N ALA A 264 35.59 -6.16 2.19
CA ALA A 264 34.26 -6.64 2.58
C ALA A 264 34.23 -6.79 4.12
N THR A 265 33.10 -6.50 4.73
CA THR A 265 32.92 -6.61 6.19
C THR A 265 32.66 -8.04 6.63
N PHE A 266 31.94 -8.80 5.81
CA PHE A 266 31.67 -10.21 6.02
C PHE A 266 32.22 -10.97 4.80
N HIS A 267 33.29 -11.74 5.01
CA HIS A 267 33.94 -12.47 3.93
C HIS A 267 33.29 -13.83 3.65
N ASN A 268 32.63 -14.40 4.66
CA ASN A 268 32.12 -15.78 4.64
C ASN A 268 30.76 -15.90 3.93
N LEU A 269 30.02 -14.78 3.77
CA LEU A 269 28.73 -14.73 3.06
C LEU A 269 28.79 -15.34 1.65
N LEU A 270 29.90 -15.14 0.92
CA LEU A 270 30.03 -15.67 -0.45
C LEU A 270 30.08 -17.20 -0.48
N ASP A 271 30.79 -17.81 0.48
CA ASP A 271 30.94 -19.26 0.57
C ASP A 271 29.64 -19.93 1.07
N ALA A 272 28.82 -19.20 1.81
CA ALA A 272 27.51 -19.63 2.31
C ALA A 272 26.38 -19.55 1.26
N CYS A 273 26.58 -18.86 0.12
CA CYS A 273 25.54 -18.76 -0.90
C CYS A 273 25.13 -20.11 -1.50
N THR A 274 23.85 -20.24 -1.80
CA THR A 274 23.32 -21.47 -2.39
C THR A 274 23.88 -21.76 -3.78
N SER A 275 24.18 -23.04 -4.03
CA SER A 275 24.58 -23.53 -5.36
C SER A 275 23.39 -23.97 -6.23
N ARG A 276 22.16 -23.90 -5.69
CA ARG A 276 20.94 -24.40 -6.37
C ARG A 276 20.28 -23.35 -7.25
N ALA A 277 20.46 -22.08 -6.93
CA ALA A 277 19.82 -20.99 -7.63
C ALA A 277 20.79 -20.28 -8.56
N ILE A 278 20.26 -19.83 -9.68
CA ILE A 278 20.95 -19.01 -10.67
C ILE A 278 20.15 -17.74 -10.87
N ASN A 279 20.82 -16.59 -10.90
CA ASN A 279 20.15 -15.35 -11.24
C ASN A 279 20.19 -15.14 -12.77
N PRO A 280 19.11 -14.66 -13.40
CA PRO A 280 19.14 -14.31 -14.82
C PRO A 280 20.11 -13.16 -15.14
N VAL A 281 20.49 -12.34 -14.16
CA VAL A 281 21.35 -11.17 -14.35
C VAL A 281 22.38 -11.00 -13.24
N GLY A 282 23.65 -10.95 -13.61
CA GLY A 282 24.72 -10.68 -12.67
C GLY A 282 25.16 -11.91 -11.88
N GLU A 283 26.35 -11.79 -11.32
CA GLU A 283 26.99 -12.77 -10.45
C GLU A 283 27.16 -12.08 -9.08
N ASP A 284 27.17 -12.83 -7.98
CA ASP A 284 27.48 -12.33 -6.63
C ASP A 284 26.45 -11.36 -6.06
N LEU A 285 25.23 -11.83 -5.77
CA LEU A 285 24.11 -11.01 -5.31
C LEU A 285 23.08 -11.80 -4.47
N TRP A 286 22.26 -11.07 -3.72
CA TRP A 286 21.05 -11.58 -3.05
C TRP A 286 19.93 -11.86 -4.04
N LEU A 287 19.21 -12.97 -3.87
CA LEU A 287 18.19 -13.43 -4.82
C LEU A 287 16.76 -13.00 -4.48
N GLY A 288 16.49 -12.56 -3.25
CA GLY A 288 15.21 -11.96 -2.84
C GLY A 288 15.03 -10.52 -3.34
N THR A 289 13.93 -9.90 -2.93
CA THR A 289 13.68 -8.44 -3.03
C THR A 289 14.40 -7.70 -1.90
N ASP A 290 14.35 -6.37 -1.89
CA ASP A 290 15.07 -5.49 -0.96
C ASP A 290 14.15 -4.96 0.15
N PRO A 291 14.28 -5.43 1.42
CA PRO A 291 13.38 -5.01 2.51
C PRO A 291 13.44 -3.55 2.98
N LEU A 292 14.14 -2.72 2.22
CA LEU A 292 14.36 -1.31 2.49
C LEU A 292 13.99 -0.43 1.29
N LEU A 293 13.62 -1.03 0.15
CA LEU A 293 13.26 -0.34 -1.09
C LEU A 293 12.05 -1.02 -1.70
N ASP A 294 10.99 -0.22 -1.85
CA ASP A 294 9.68 -0.61 -2.34
C ASP A 294 9.63 -1.22 -3.75
N ASP A 295 10.69 -1.08 -4.55
CA ASP A 295 10.70 -1.46 -5.97
C ASP A 295 12.09 -2.03 -6.34
N SER A 296 12.19 -3.37 -6.26
CA SER A 296 13.43 -4.16 -6.34
C SER A 296 13.83 -4.60 -7.73
N ASP A 297 13.12 -4.08 -8.73
CA ASP A 297 13.35 -4.33 -10.14
C ASP A 297 14.81 -4.19 -10.56
N ARG A 298 15.37 -5.27 -11.12
CA ARG A 298 16.81 -5.35 -11.41
C ARG A 298 17.14 -5.77 -12.83
N TYR A 299 16.17 -6.33 -13.56
CA TYR A 299 16.37 -6.68 -14.96
C TYR A 299 15.19 -6.31 -15.86
N LEU A 300 15.45 -6.27 -17.17
CA LEU A 300 14.45 -6.08 -18.20
C LEU A 300 14.55 -7.20 -19.22
N TRP A 301 13.43 -7.82 -19.57
CA TRP A 301 13.32 -8.69 -20.73
C TRP A 301 12.94 -7.89 -21.99
N ASP A 302 13.80 -7.89 -23.01
CA ASP A 302 13.55 -7.17 -24.27
C ASP A 302 12.88 -8.03 -25.38
N GLY A 303 12.39 -9.23 -25.03
CA GLY A 303 11.86 -10.21 -25.98
C GLY A 303 12.92 -11.14 -26.57
N PHE A 304 14.22 -10.87 -26.35
CA PHE A 304 15.32 -11.68 -26.88
C PHE A 304 16.37 -12.05 -25.82
N SER A 305 16.64 -11.14 -24.89
CA SER A 305 17.65 -11.29 -23.84
C SER A 305 17.26 -10.52 -22.59
N VAL A 306 17.69 -11.06 -21.44
CA VAL A 306 17.58 -10.36 -20.17
C VAL A 306 18.71 -9.32 -20.07
N ARG A 307 18.38 -8.09 -19.67
CA ARG A 307 19.34 -6.98 -19.51
C ARG A 307 19.37 -6.46 -18.08
N PRO A 308 20.55 -6.27 -17.46
CA PRO A 308 20.67 -5.58 -16.18
C PRO A 308 20.21 -4.12 -16.27
N LEU A 309 19.58 -3.65 -15.20
CA LEU A 309 19.13 -2.26 -15.07
C LEU A 309 20.12 -1.34 -14.33
N TYR A 310 21.05 -1.93 -13.57
CA TYR A 310 21.99 -1.19 -12.75
C TYR A 310 22.72 -0.06 -13.52
N PRO A 311 22.78 1.18 -12.98
CA PRO A 311 22.38 1.60 -11.63
C PRO A 311 20.93 2.10 -11.49
N SER A 312 20.09 1.96 -12.53
CA SER A 312 18.65 2.22 -12.40
C SER A 312 18.00 1.00 -11.77
N PHE A 313 17.09 1.25 -10.84
CA PHE A 313 16.15 0.26 -10.33
C PHE A 313 14.73 0.74 -10.67
N GLY A 314 13.78 -0.15 -10.51
CA GLY A 314 12.37 0.20 -10.43
C GLY A 314 11.59 0.33 -11.73
N ASP A 315 10.37 -0.17 -11.80
CA ASP A 315 9.40 0.17 -12.85
C ASP A 315 8.32 1.16 -12.41
N GLY A 316 8.21 1.42 -11.11
CA GLY A 316 7.19 2.27 -10.50
C GLY A 316 6.00 1.50 -9.93
N ILE A 317 6.04 0.17 -9.93
CA ILE A 317 5.11 -0.71 -9.23
C ILE A 317 5.84 -1.28 -8.00
N PRO A 318 5.24 -1.25 -6.80
CA PRO A 318 5.86 -1.80 -5.60
C PRO A 318 5.92 -3.33 -5.59
N ASP A 319 6.94 -3.91 -4.95
CA ASP A 319 7.16 -5.36 -4.94
C ASP A 319 5.97 -6.12 -4.33
N GLY A 320 5.45 -5.65 -3.20
CA GLY A 320 4.27 -6.22 -2.54
C GLY A 320 3.01 -6.26 -3.44
N TRP A 321 2.82 -5.24 -4.31
CA TRP A 321 1.77 -5.25 -5.32
C TRP A 321 2.04 -6.31 -6.39
N GLU A 322 3.26 -6.35 -6.93
CA GLU A 322 3.64 -7.30 -7.97
C GLU A 322 3.46 -8.75 -7.51
N VAL A 323 3.94 -9.08 -6.31
CA VAL A 323 3.81 -10.41 -5.72
C VAL A 323 2.34 -10.80 -5.54
N HIS A 324 1.49 -9.88 -5.06
CA HIS A 324 0.07 -10.16 -4.89
C HIS A 324 -0.63 -10.55 -6.19
N PHE A 325 -0.31 -9.87 -7.30
CA PHE A 325 -0.86 -10.15 -8.63
C PHE A 325 -0.09 -11.22 -9.41
N GLY A 326 0.96 -11.81 -8.82
CA GLY A 326 1.75 -12.87 -9.44
C GLY A 326 2.68 -12.39 -10.57
N LEU A 327 3.04 -11.11 -10.54
CA LEU A 327 4.14 -10.53 -11.33
C LEU A 327 5.48 -10.84 -10.65
N ASP A 328 6.58 -10.61 -11.37
CA ASP A 328 7.92 -10.83 -10.84
C ASP A 328 8.53 -9.47 -10.42
N PRO A 329 8.61 -9.13 -9.11
CA PRO A 329 9.20 -7.88 -8.57
C PRO A 329 10.65 -7.58 -8.95
N LEU A 330 11.28 -8.47 -9.71
CA LEU A 330 12.65 -8.32 -10.18
C LEU A 330 12.72 -7.94 -11.66
N ASN A 331 11.58 -7.99 -12.36
CA ASN A 331 11.46 -7.88 -13.81
C ASN A 331 10.59 -6.71 -14.30
N ARG A 332 11.28 -5.61 -14.58
CA ARG A 332 10.78 -4.34 -15.11
C ARG A 332 9.99 -4.41 -16.42
N SER A 333 10.02 -5.53 -17.14
CA SER A 333 9.18 -5.66 -18.34
C SER A 333 7.71 -5.86 -17.98
N ASN A 334 7.44 -6.42 -16.80
CA ASN A 334 6.09 -6.76 -16.36
C ASN A 334 5.19 -5.52 -16.27
N ALA A 335 5.71 -4.33 -15.92
CA ALA A 335 4.97 -3.06 -15.94
C ALA A 335 4.27 -2.70 -17.26
N LEU A 336 4.74 -3.20 -18.41
CA LEU A 336 4.14 -2.89 -19.72
C LEU A 336 3.35 -4.05 -20.30
N ASP A 337 3.31 -5.18 -19.60
CA ASP A 337 2.50 -6.32 -20.00
C ASP A 337 1.03 -6.07 -19.66
N ASP A 338 0.15 -6.65 -20.46
CA ASP A 338 -1.31 -6.68 -20.27
C ASP A 338 -1.75 -8.16 -20.28
N PRO A 339 -1.66 -8.84 -19.12
CA PRO A 339 -1.87 -10.29 -19.04
C PRO A 339 -3.32 -10.71 -19.29
N ASP A 340 -4.29 -9.90 -18.90
CA ASP A 340 -5.72 -10.22 -18.97
C ASP A 340 -6.43 -9.62 -20.21
N ARG A 341 -5.78 -8.69 -20.91
CA ARG A 341 -6.16 -8.12 -22.21
C ARG A 341 -7.49 -7.41 -22.17
N ASP A 342 -7.70 -6.62 -21.13
CA ASP A 342 -8.92 -5.85 -20.92
C ASP A 342 -8.89 -4.45 -21.55
N GLY A 343 -7.77 -4.09 -22.20
CA GLY A 343 -7.60 -2.85 -22.97
C GLY A 343 -8.65 -2.62 -24.05
N TRP A 344 -8.83 -1.34 -24.44
CA TRP A 344 -9.91 -0.88 -25.33
C TRP A 344 -9.39 -0.28 -26.64
N ASP A 345 -9.86 -0.85 -27.76
CA ASP A 345 -9.63 -0.35 -29.13
C ASP A 345 -10.30 1.03 -29.33
N THR A 346 -9.57 2.07 -28.94
CA THR A 346 -10.03 3.46 -28.93
C THR A 346 -10.19 3.98 -30.35
N ASN A 347 -9.29 3.59 -31.24
CA ASN A 347 -9.26 4.07 -32.62
C ASN A 347 -10.14 3.24 -33.59
N ARG A 348 -10.63 2.07 -33.14
CA ARG A 348 -11.48 1.11 -33.86
C ARG A 348 -10.84 0.49 -35.09
N ASP A 349 -9.53 0.26 -35.08
CA ASP A 349 -8.81 -0.39 -36.18
C ASP A 349 -8.86 -1.93 -36.11
N GLY A 350 -9.47 -2.49 -35.05
CA GLY A 350 -9.66 -3.91 -34.85
C GLY A 350 -8.52 -4.58 -34.08
N GLY A 351 -7.60 -3.81 -33.49
CA GLY A 351 -6.58 -4.27 -32.56
C GLY A 351 -6.55 -3.44 -31.28
N VAL A 352 -5.86 -3.97 -30.27
CA VAL A 352 -5.48 -3.23 -29.07
C VAL A 352 -3.96 -3.13 -29.12
N SER A 353 -3.45 -1.91 -29.27
CA SER A 353 -2.01 -1.65 -29.30
C SER A 353 -1.39 -1.71 -27.90
N SER A 354 -0.29 -2.45 -27.75
CA SER A 354 0.46 -2.55 -26.50
C SER A 354 1.19 -1.25 -26.17
N ASP A 355 1.43 -1.02 -24.88
CA ASP A 355 2.26 0.10 -24.45
C ASP A 355 3.71 -0.05 -24.88
N VAL A 356 4.29 1.06 -25.34
CA VAL A 356 5.67 1.09 -25.84
C VAL A 356 6.67 1.55 -24.79
N SER A 357 6.21 2.23 -23.73
CA SER A 357 7.05 2.80 -22.68
C SER A 357 6.21 3.26 -21.50
N ARG A 358 6.78 3.19 -20.30
CA ARG A 358 6.18 3.61 -19.01
C ARG A 358 5.96 5.12 -18.86
N THR A 359 6.34 5.93 -19.85
CA THR A 359 6.09 7.38 -19.78
C THR A 359 4.62 7.66 -20.00
N LEU A 360 4.04 8.58 -19.21
CA LEU A 360 2.62 8.97 -19.33
C LEU A 360 2.19 9.39 -20.75
N THR A 361 3.12 9.83 -21.60
CA THR A 361 2.80 10.18 -23.00
C THR A 361 2.71 8.94 -23.89
N ALA A 362 3.50 7.90 -23.60
CA ALA A 362 3.47 6.65 -24.34
C ALA A 362 2.28 5.79 -23.92
N LEU A 363 2.00 5.70 -22.62
CA LEU A 363 0.83 5.01 -22.06
C LEU A 363 -0.48 5.54 -22.68
N LYS A 364 -0.66 6.86 -22.72
CA LYS A 364 -1.81 7.51 -23.38
C LYS A 364 -2.00 7.21 -24.88
N VAL A 365 -0.95 6.74 -25.55
CA VAL A 365 -0.99 6.38 -26.97
C VAL A 365 -1.27 4.88 -27.15
N GLY A 366 -0.90 4.06 -26.17
CA GLY A 366 -1.31 2.66 -26.11
C GLY A 366 -2.82 2.54 -25.86
N GLU A 367 -3.33 1.35 -26.18
CA GLU A 367 -4.74 0.99 -25.97
C GLU A 367 -4.89 -0.19 -25.01
N ALA A 368 -3.81 -0.95 -24.80
CA ALA A 368 -3.70 -1.90 -23.71
C ALA A 368 -3.82 -1.16 -22.38
N LEU A 369 -4.36 -1.84 -21.37
CA LEU A 369 -4.29 -1.36 -20.00
C LEU A 369 -3.17 -2.17 -19.34
N SER A 370 -1.96 -1.62 -19.34
CA SER A 370 -0.82 -2.35 -18.77
C SER A 370 -0.91 -2.44 -17.25
N THR A 371 -0.20 -3.40 -16.65
CA THR A 371 -0.12 -3.57 -15.18
C THR A 371 0.32 -2.29 -14.46
N LEU A 372 1.18 -1.46 -15.07
CA LEU A 372 1.53 -0.15 -14.54
C LEU A 372 0.33 0.81 -14.55
N GLU A 373 -0.46 0.83 -15.62
CA GLU A 373 -1.68 1.63 -15.65
C GLU A 373 -2.73 1.14 -14.66
N GLU A 374 -2.86 -0.18 -14.47
CA GLU A 374 -3.70 -0.76 -13.41
C GLU A 374 -3.24 -0.29 -12.03
N TYR A 375 -1.94 -0.34 -11.76
CA TYR A 375 -1.37 0.15 -10.52
C TYR A 375 -1.60 1.66 -10.34
N LEU A 376 -1.45 2.47 -11.39
CA LEU A 376 -1.72 3.91 -11.34
C LEU A 376 -3.20 4.21 -11.08
N VAL A 377 -4.11 3.41 -11.63
CA VAL A 377 -5.56 3.49 -11.36
C VAL A 377 -5.85 3.10 -9.91
N HIS A 378 -5.12 2.15 -9.35
CA HIS A 378 -5.23 1.78 -7.94
C HIS A 378 -4.70 2.88 -7.00
N TYR A 379 -3.50 3.40 -7.28
CA TYR A 379 -2.81 4.36 -6.40
C TYR A 379 -3.59 5.68 -6.28
N ASP A 380 -4.12 6.21 -7.39
CA ASP A 380 -4.96 7.44 -7.52
C ASP A 380 -4.76 8.50 -6.40
N ASP A 381 -3.50 8.86 -6.11
CA ASP A 381 -3.09 9.82 -5.07
C ASP A 381 -3.73 9.57 -3.67
N GLY A 382 -3.91 8.30 -3.29
CA GLY A 382 -4.56 7.89 -2.04
C GLY A 382 -6.09 7.98 -2.07
N ASN A 383 -6.70 8.19 -3.25
CA ASN A 383 -8.13 8.05 -3.46
C ASN A 383 -8.45 6.72 -4.13
N THR A 384 -8.80 5.71 -3.35
CA THR A 384 -9.28 4.46 -3.94
C THR A 384 -10.51 4.69 -4.82
N VAL A 385 -10.46 4.19 -6.06
CA VAL A 385 -11.60 4.20 -6.98
C VAL A 385 -12.60 3.12 -6.54
N TYR A 386 -13.79 3.55 -6.11
CA TYR A 386 -14.88 2.64 -5.74
C TYR A 386 -15.96 2.62 -6.84
N PRO A 387 -16.45 1.43 -7.23
CA PRO A 387 -17.61 1.35 -8.10
C PRO A 387 -18.86 1.81 -7.33
N GLY A 388 -19.44 2.94 -7.74
CA GLY A 388 -20.65 3.49 -7.12
C GLY A 388 -20.55 4.99 -6.86
N LEU A 389 -21.02 5.44 -5.68
CA LEU A 389 -20.95 6.83 -5.25
C LEU A 389 -20.03 6.98 -4.03
N LYS A 390 -19.22 8.04 -4.03
CA LYS A 390 -18.42 8.51 -2.88
C LYS A 390 -18.98 9.84 -2.43
N SER A 391 -19.23 9.99 -1.14
CA SER A 391 -19.70 11.24 -0.54
C SER A 391 -18.73 11.70 0.54
N THR A 392 -18.55 13.01 0.66
CA THR A 392 -17.73 13.62 1.70
C THR A 392 -18.34 14.96 2.11
N LEU A 393 -18.11 15.36 3.37
CA LEU A 393 -18.58 16.65 3.87
C LEU A 393 -17.68 17.77 3.34
N LEU A 394 -18.28 18.88 2.92
CA LEU A 394 -17.52 20.07 2.55
C LEU A 394 -16.60 20.49 3.70
N ASN A 395 -15.28 20.55 3.43
CA ASN A 395 -14.17 20.86 4.36
C ASN A 395 -13.62 19.70 5.21
N ASN A 396 -14.01 18.45 4.97
CA ASN A 396 -13.39 17.28 5.59
C ASN A 396 -12.80 16.37 4.50
N GLY A 397 -11.50 16.47 4.23
CA GLY A 397 -10.87 15.78 3.09
C GLY A 397 -10.47 14.34 3.35
N SER A 398 -10.49 13.89 4.61
CA SER A 398 -10.00 12.57 5.01
C SER A 398 -11.12 11.56 5.28
N GLU A 399 -12.33 12.03 5.61
CA GLU A 399 -13.48 11.15 5.86
C GLU A 399 -14.42 11.15 4.66
N PHE A 400 -14.69 9.95 4.14
CA PHE A 400 -15.66 9.73 3.07
C PHE A 400 -16.56 8.55 3.42
N SER A 401 -17.77 8.56 2.86
CA SER A 401 -18.71 7.45 2.90
C SER A 401 -18.94 6.93 1.49
N THR A 402 -18.81 5.63 1.31
CA THR A 402 -19.01 4.96 0.02
C THR A 402 -20.38 4.30 -0.04
N MET A 403 -20.97 4.35 -1.22
CA MET A 403 -22.17 3.62 -1.59
C MET A 403 -21.79 2.70 -2.74
N PRO A 404 -21.43 1.44 -2.45
CA PRO A 404 -21.04 0.48 -3.48
C PRO A 404 -22.21 0.11 -4.39
N LEU A 405 -21.93 -0.69 -5.41
CA LEU A 405 -22.98 -1.27 -6.25
C LEU A 405 -23.82 -2.26 -5.44
N ILE A 406 -25.13 -2.30 -5.71
CA ILE A 406 -26.10 -3.17 -5.01
C ILE A 406 -25.70 -4.66 -4.98
N TYR A 407 -24.98 -5.13 -5.99
CA TYR A 407 -24.55 -6.54 -6.08
C TYR A 407 -23.33 -6.86 -5.21
N ASP A 408 -22.56 -5.84 -4.87
CA ASP A 408 -21.33 -5.94 -4.07
C ASP A 408 -21.58 -5.49 -2.61
N ALA A 409 -22.73 -4.88 -2.35
CA ALA A 409 -23.09 -4.33 -1.05
C ALA A 409 -23.61 -5.41 -0.07
N PRO A 410 -23.12 -5.43 1.18
CA PRO A 410 -23.77 -6.15 2.27
C PRO A 410 -25.21 -5.66 2.48
N ALA A 411 -26.09 -6.53 2.99
CA ALA A 411 -27.54 -6.25 3.08
C ALA A 411 -27.93 -4.97 3.88
N ASN A 412 -27.04 -4.47 4.74
CA ASN A 412 -27.27 -3.28 5.57
C ASN A 412 -26.49 -2.04 5.11
N THR A 413 -25.82 -2.09 3.96
CA THR A 413 -25.03 -0.97 3.44
C THR A 413 -25.85 -0.23 2.37
N LEU A 414 -25.84 1.10 2.45
CA LEU A 414 -26.43 1.95 1.39
C LEU A 414 -25.65 1.74 0.09
N ALA A 415 -26.35 1.59 -1.02
CA ALA A 415 -25.80 1.17 -2.28
C ALA A 415 -26.48 1.91 -3.45
N VAL A 416 -25.88 1.82 -4.62
CA VAL A 416 -26.46 2.32 -5.88
C VAL A 416 -26.59 1.21 -6.90
N MET A 417 -27.52 1.35 -7.83
CA MET A 417 -27.77 0.32 -8.84
C MET A 417 -26.65 0.17 -9.86
N HIS A 418 -25.96 1.26 -10.21
CA HIS A 418 -25.00 1.27 -11.30
C HIS A 418 -24.02 2.45 -11.15
N HIS A 419 -22.78 2.28 -11.60
CA HIS A 419 -21.70 3.28 -11.49
C HIS A 419 -21.93 4.51 -12.40
N ASP A 420 -22.54 4.30 -13.58
CA ASP A 420 -22.88 5.37 -14.54
C ASP A 420 -24.10 6.19 -14.07
N ILE A 421 -23.83 7.11 -13.12
CA ILE A 421 -24.80 8.08 -12.60
C ILE A 421 -24.95 9.24 -13.57
N ARG A 422 -26.18 9.47 -14.02
CA ARG A 422 -26.53 10.51 -14.98
C ARG A 422 -26.96 11.80 -14.31
N SER A 423 -27.71 11.69 -13.22
CA SER A 423 -28.19 12.84 -12.46
C SER A 423 -28.41 12.48 -10.99
N LEU A 424 -28.32 13.49 -10.13
CA LEU A 424 -28.56 13.40 -8.70
C LEU A 424 -29.59 14.46 -8.32
N GLY A 425 -30.61 14.06 -7.57
CA GLY A 425 -31.55 14.97 -6.92
C GLY A 425 -31.54 14.72 -5.42
N GLU A 426 -31.68 15.77 -4.61
CA GLU A 426 -31.79 15.64 -3.16
C GLU A 426 -32.99 16.45 -2.67
N HIS A 427 -33.71 15.89 -1.70
CA HIS A 427 -34.76 16.59 -0.97
C HIS A 427 -34.94 15.99 0.42
N ASP A 428 -34.89 16.85 1.44
CA ASP A 428 -35.14 16.50 2.84
C ASP A 428 -34.34 15.26 3.31
N GLY A 429 -33.07 15.14 2.93
CA GLY A 429 -32.19 14.02 3.34
C GLY A 429 -32.32 12.76 2.49
N THR A 430 -33.27 12.73 1.54
CA THR A 430 -33.40 11.66 0.55
C THR A 430 -32.67 12.01 -0.75
N LEU A 431 -31.72 11.16 -1.14
CA LEU A 431 -30.97 11.21 -2.38
C LEU A 431 -31.61 10.32 -3.45
N TYR A 432 -31.81 10.88 -4.64
CA TYR A 432 -32.30 10.22 -5.84
C TYR A 432 -31.16 10.10 -6.84
N ALA A 433 -30.51 8.94 -6.87
CA ALA A 433 -29.43 8.62 -7.81
C ALA A 433 -29.99 8.01 -9.09
N MET A 434 -30.03 8.81 -10.15
CA MET A 434 -30.53 8.40 -11.47
C MET A 434 -29.37 7.86 -12.29
N SER A 435 -29.33 6.54 -12.42
CA SER A 435 -28.30 5.81 -13.15
C SER A 435 -28.80 5.34 -14.52
N LYS A 436 -27.87 4.95 -15.40
CA LYS A 436 -28.18 4.48 -16.77
C LYS A 436 -29.30 3.43 -16.86
N TYR A 437 -29.44 2.54 -15.86
CA TYR A 437 -30.39 1.43 -15.88
C TYR A 437 -31.51 1.52 -14.83
N GLY A 438 -31.56 2.58 -14.03
CA GLY A 438 -32.49 2.63 -12.91
C GLY A 438 -32.29 3.83 -11.99
N VAL A 439 -33.23 4.02 -11.08
CA VAL A 439 -33.18 5.06 -10.06
C VAL A 439 -33.06 4.41 -8.69
N SER A 440 -32.06 4.83 -7.92
CA SER A 440 -31.89 4.47 -6.51
C SER A 440 -32.37 5.62 -5.65
N VAL A 441 -33.28 5.35 -4.72
CA VAL A 441 -33.75 6.30 -3.70
C VAL A 441 -33.11 5.89 -2.39
N ILE A 442 -32.36 6.81 -1.77
CA ILE A 442 -31.52 6.54 -0.61
C ILE A 442 -31.83 7.60 0.45
N ASP A 443 -32.35 7.19 1.59
CA ASP A 443 -32.55 8.05 2.75
C ASP A 443 -31.34 7.92 3.67
N HIS A 444 -30.58 9.00 3.81
CA HIS A 444 -29.38 9.02 4.65
C HIS A 444 -29.70 9.06 6.15
N ASP A 445 -30.81 9.68 6.54
CA ASP A 445 -31.19 9.89 7.93
C ASP A 445 -31.79 8.61 8.53
N GLU A 446 -32.64 7.92 7.77
CA GLU A 446 -33.25 6.65 8.17
C GLU A 446 -32.40 5.42 7.77
N SER A 447 -31.35 5.61 6.97
CA SER A 447 -30.53 4.54 6.39
C SER A 447 -31.38 3.51 5.62
N THR A 448 -32.36 3.98 4.86
CA THR A 448 -33.21 3.14 4.00
C THR A 448 -32.91 3.35 2.53
N GLN A 449 -33.17 2.35 1.70
CA GLN A 449 -32.95 2.45 0.27
C GLN A 449 -33.98 1.65 -0.54
N SER A 450 -34.26 2.11 -1.75
CA SER A 450 -35.05 1.38 -2.74
C SER A 450 -34.47 1.57 -4.14
N HIS A 451 -34.61 0.53 -4.97
CA HIS A 451 -33.99 0.48 -6.29
C HIS A 451 -35.04 0.13 -7.34
N HIS A 452 -35.17 0.98 -8.35
CA HIS A 452 -36.15 0.84 -9.41
C HIS A 452 -35.45 0.67 -10.76
N SER A 453 -35.48 -0.55 -11.29
CA SER A 453 -34.92 -0.88 -12.61
C SER A 453 -35.80 -0.33 -13.73
N LEU A 454 -35.17 0.20 -14.77
CA LEU A 454 -35.84 0.57 -16.00
C LEU A 454 -36.26 -0.68 -16.79
N PRO A 455 -37.29 -0.58 -17.65
CA PRO A 455 -37.67 -1.67 -18.54
C PRO A 455 -36.51 -2.09 -19.46
N GLN A 456 -36.50 -3.36 -19.88
CA GLN A 456 -35.46 -3.89 -20.74
C GLN A 456 -35.32 -3.08 -22.04
N GLY A 457 -34.09 -2.65 -22.34
CA GLY A 457 -33.78 -1.86 -23.53
C GLY A 457 -33.97 -0.35 -23.36
N VAL A 458 -34.43 0.12 -22.20
CA VAL A 458 -34.52 1.54 -21.87
C VAL A 458 -33.23 1.99 -21.18
N LEU A 459 -32.62 3.06 -21.69
CA LEU A 459 -31.42 3.68 -21.15
C LEU A 459 -31.75 5.11 -20.72
N LEU A 460 -31.41 5.46 -19.49
CA LEU A 460 -31.52 6.82 -18.98
C LEU A 460 -30.27 7.62 -19.37
N HIS A 461 -30.49 8.82 -19.89
CA HIS A 461 -29.44 9.74 -20.31
C HIS A 461 -29.32 10.95 -19.38
N ASP A 462 -30.44 11.48 -18.89
CA ASP A 462 -30.49 12.64 -18.00
C ASP A 462 -31.80 12.62 -17.18
N GLY A 463 -31.86 13.40 -16.10
CA GLY A 463 -32.97 13.37 -15.15
C GLY A 463 -33.02 14.57 -14.20
N PHE A 464 -34.21 14.93 -13.70
CA PHE A 464 -34.37 15.91 -12.63
C PHE A 464 -35.63 15.66 -11.78
N LEU A 465 -35.68 16.25 -10.59
CA LEU A 465 -36.86 16.23 -9.72
C LEU A 465 -37.84 17.35 -10.09
N ALA A 466 -39.09 16.99 -10.37
CA ALA A 466 -40.15 17.95 -10.62
C ALA A 466 -40.75 18.45 -9.30
N TYR A 467 -40.75 19.77 -9.10
CA TYR A 467 -41.25 20.41 -7.88
C TYR A 467 -42.61 21.06 -8.08
N GLY A 468 -43.47 20.95 -7.06
CA GLY A 468 -44.77 21.61 -6.95
C GLY A 468 -44.96 22.12 -5.52
N GLU A 469 -45.32 23.39 -5.36
CA GLU A 469 -45.48 24.07 -4.05
C GLU A 469 -44.26 23.94 -3.10
N GLY A 470 -43.06 23.67 -3.63
CA GLY A 470 -41.82 23.55 -2.86
C GLY A 470 -41.41 22.11 -2.50
N SER A 471 -42.22 21.10 -2.84
CA SER A 471 -41.90 19.68 -2.65
C SER A 471 -41.82 18.95 -4.00
N PRO A 472 -40.93 17.95 -4.15
CA PRO A 472 -40.87 17.15 -5.35
C PRO A 472 -42.07 16.20 -5.40
N TYR A 473 -42.71 16.10 -6.56
CA TYR A 473 -43.85 15.20 -6.78
C TYR A 473 -43.58 14.14 -7.86
N ALA A 474 -42.51 14.31 -8.65
CA ALA A 474 -42.13 13.35 -9.68
C ALA A 474 -40.63 13.36 -9.97
N VAL A 475 -40.14 12.24 -10.50
CA VAL A 475 -38.84 12.14 -11.17
C VAL A 475 -39.08 12.15 -12.67
N VAL A 476 -38.46 13.09 -13.38
CA VAL A 476 -38.54 13.22 -14.84
C VAL A 476 -37.22 12.75 -15.43
N MET A 477 -37.27 11.88 -16.43
CA MET A 477 -36.11 11.22 -17.03
C MET A 477 -36.14 11.35 -18.55
N GLY A 478 -35.00 11.67 -19.14
CA GLY A 478 -34.74 11.57 -20.58
C GLY A 478 -34.12 10.22 -20.89
N THR A 479 -34.72 9.49 -21.83
CA THR A 479 -34.30 8.14 -22.19
C THR A 479 -34.18 7.97 -23.70
N ASN A 480 -33.62 6.84 -24.11
CA ASN A 480 -33.55 6.45 -25.53
C ASN A 480 -34.93 6.22 -26.20
N ILE A 481 -36.03 6.17 -25.44
CA ILE A 481 -37.40 6.07 -25.94
C ILE A 481 -38.25 7.31 -25.61
N GLY A 482 -37.60 8.44 -25.30
CA GLY A 482 -38.27 9.69 -24.93
C GLY A 482 -38.28 9.95 -23.43
N PHE A 483 -39.33 10.63 -22.95
CA PHE A 483 -39.48 10.96 -21.53
C PHE A 483 -40.08 9.81 -20.74
N GLY A 484 -39.57 9.61 -19.53
CA GLY A 484 -40.20 8.83 -18.46
C GLY A 484 -40.51 9.74 -17.27
N VAL A 485 -41.74 9.69 -16.76
CA VAL A 485 -42.16 10.41 -15.54
C VAL A 485 -42.61 9.40 -14.51
N ALA A 486 -41.94 9.40 -13.36
CA ALA A 486 -42.24 8.52 -12.24
C ALA A 486 -42.83 9.32 -11.08
N PRO A 487 -44.01 8.95 -10.54
CA PRO A 487 -44.58 9.62 -9.38
C PRO A 487 -43.74 9.39 -8.12
N LEU A 488 -43.58 10.43 -7.31
CA LEU A 488 -43.08 10.32 -5.95
C LEU A 488 -44.26 10.19 -4.98
N LEU A 489 -44.13 9.24 -4.06
CA LEU A 489 -45.08 9.00 -2.99
C LEU A 489 -44.81 9.97 -1.81
N ALA A 490 -45.75 10.04 -0.87
CA ALA A 490 -45.66 10.98 0.26
C ALA A 490 -44.50 10.67 1.23
N ASP A 491 -43.93 9.48 1.16
CA ASP A 491 -42.76 9.01 1.91
C ASP A 491 -41.44 9.19 1.11
N GLY A 492 -41.47 9.86 -0.04
CA GLY A 492 -40.30 10.05 -0.91
C GLY A 492 -39.98 8.83 -1.78
N ALA A 493 -40.66 7.69 -1.61
CA ALA A 493 -40.43 6.53 -2.45
C ALA A 493 -40.98 6.74 -3.87
N LEU A 494 -40.39 6.05 -4.85
CA LEU A 494 -40.91 6.01 -6.20
C LEU A 494 -42.15 5.11 -6.28
N GLY A 495 -43.16 5.55 -7.02
CA GLY A 495 -44.29 4.71 -7.38
C GLY A 495 -43.86 3.48 -8.17
N SER A 496 -44.69 2.42 -8.14
CA SER A 496 -44.43 1.19 -8.88
C SER A 496 -44.24 1.47 -10.38
N ILE A 497 -43.36 0.73 -11.06
CA ILE A 497 -43.05 0.92 -12.49
C ILE A 497 -44.31 0.96 -13.38
N GLY A 498 -45.38 0.27 -12.99
CA GLY A 498 -46.65 0.27 -13.73
C GLY A 498 -47.43 1.59 -13.68
N THR A 499 -47.04 2.54 -12.82
CA THR A 499 -47.64 3.88 -12.72
C THR A 499 -46.85 4.94 -13.46
N TRP A 500 -45.70 4.59 -14.06
CA TRP A 500 -44.84 5.55 -14.74
C TRP A 500 -45.44 5.90 -16.11
N SER A 501 -45.33 7.17 -16.48
CA SER A 501 -45.81 7.70 -17.75
C SER A 501 -44.65 7.83 -18.74
N TRP A 502 -44.86 7.41 -19.99
CA TRP A 502 -43.83 7.38 -21.03
C TRP A 502 -44.30 8.11 -22.29
N SER A 503 -43.49 9.00 -22.86
CA SER A 503 -43.85 9.74 -24.07
C SER A 503 -43.70 8.93 -25.36
N MET A 504 -42.83 7.91 -25.37
CA MET A 504 -42.51 7.09 -26.55
C MET A 504 -42.11 7.93 -27.78
N THR A 505 -41.28 8.94 -27.55
CA THR A 505 -40.75 9.86 -28.56
C THR A 505 -39.35 9.45 -29.02
N ASP A 506 -38.70 10.27 -29.84
CA ASP A 506 -37.29 10.11 -30.20
C ASP A 506 -36.38 10.12 -28.96
N SER A 507 -35.14 9.66 -29.14
CA SER A 507 -34.13 9.58 -28.08
C SER A 507 -33.83 10.98 -27.51
N ILE A 508 -33.87 11.10 -26.19
CA ILE A 508 -33.60 12.35 -25.46
C ILE A 508 -32.32 12.18 -24.67
N HIS A 509 -31.32 13.02 -24.96
CA HIS A 509 -30.01 12.98 -24.30
C HIS A 509 -29.91 13.91 -23.10
N ALA A 510 -30.59 15.07 -23.14
CA ALA A 510 -30.60 16.05 -22.06
C ALA A 510 -32.01 16.60 -21.85
N ILE A 511 -32.36 16.89 -20.60
CA ILE A 511 -33.68 17.42 -20.21
C ILE A 511 -33.57 18.63 -19.29
N SER A 512 -34.54 19.53 -19.33
CA SER A 512 -34.61 20.68 -18.41
C SER A 512 -36.04 21.18 -18.25
N PRO A 513 -36.44 21.63 -17.05
CA PRO A 513 -37.72 22.30 -16.85
C PRO A 513 -37.72 23.68 -17.53
N LEU A 514 -38.82 24.01 -18.20
CA LEU A 514 -39.03 25.33 -18.80
C LEU A 514 -39.50 26.32 -17.72
N ALA A 515 -38.60 27.22 -17.30
CA ALA A 515 -38.95 28.39 -16.50
C ALA A 515 -39.98 29.30 -17.21
N GLY A 516 -41.13 29.59 -16.57
CA GLY A 516 -42.05 30.65 -17.04
C GLY A 516 -43.56 30.35 -17.11
N GLU A 517 -44.05 29.19 -16.65
CA GLU A 517 -45.49 28.88 -16.70
C GLU A 517 -46.09 28.52 -15.32
N ASP A 518 -47.34 28.93 -15.07
CA ASP A 518 -47.93 29.10 -13.73
C ASP A 518 -48.85 27.95 -13.24
N ILE A 519 -49.11 26.91 -14.04
CA ILE A 519 -50.07 25.84 -13.65
C ILE A 519 -49.44 24.44 -13.68
N ASN A 520 -48.95 24.00 -14.84
CA ASN A 520 -48.33 22.68 -15.01
C ASN A 520 -46.86 22.84 -15.41
N LEU A 521 -46.03 21.89 -14.98
CA LEU A 521 -44.62 21.89 -15.33
C LEU A 521 -44.46 21.49 -16.79
N HIS A 522 -43.75 22.31 -17.55
CA HIS A 522 -43.30 21.92 -18.89
C HIS A 522 -41.83 21.54 -18.83
N ALA A 523 -41.48 20.42 -19.47
CA ALA A 523 -40.09 19.98 -19.62
C ALA A 523 -39.73 19.89 -21.09
N ILE A 524 -38.56 20.39 -21.45
CA ILE A 524 -37.97 20.22 -22.77
C ILE A 524 -36.92 19.10 -22.71
N GLY A 525 -36.82 18.33 -23.78
CA GLY A 525 -35.85 17.27 -23.94
C GLY A 525 -35.33 17.28 -25.36
N LEU A 526 -34.00 17.28 -25.51
CA LEU A 526 -33.32 17.33 -26.79
C LEU A 526 -32.37 16.14 -26.94
N GLY A 527 -32.28 15.64 -28.18
CA GLY A 527 -31.44 14.52 -28.58
C GLY A 527 -30.46 14.92 -29.68
N GLN A 528 -30.34 14.08 -30.71
CA GLN A 528 -29.44 14.29 -31.84
C GLN A 528 -30.13 15.02 -32.99
N ALA A 529 -29.42 15.95 -33.65
CA ALA A 529 -29.84 16.57 -34.92
C ALA A 529 -31.25 17.20 -34.91
N GLY A 530 -31.68 17.73 -33.76
CA GLY A 530 -33.00 18.35 -33.61
C GLY A 530 -34.13 17.37 -33.26
N ASP A 531 -33.79 16.12 -32.93
CA ASP A 531 -34.70 15.20 -32.25
C ASP A 531 -34.98 15.70 -30.82
N GLY A 532 -36.20 15.48 -30.35
CA GLY A 532 -36.65 15.93 -29.04
C GLY A 532 -38.10 16.35 -29.03
N ALA A 533 -38.60 16.65 -27.83
CA ALA A 533 -39.99 17.02 -27.60
C ALA A 533 -40.13 17.87 -26.34
N ILE A 534 -41.31 18.45 -26.16
CA ILE A 534 -41.71 19.15 -24.94
C ILE A 534 -42.90 18.40 -24.34
N ILE A 535 -42.88 18.14 -23.05
CA ILE A 535 -43.99 17.51 -22.34
C ILE A 535 -44.58 18.44 -21.30
N GLU A 536 -45.89 18.34 -21.11
CA GLU A 536 -46.61 18.96 -20.00
C GLU A 536 -46.90 17.89 -18.95
N ILE A 537 -46.50 18.15 -17.71
CA ILE A 537 -46.62 17.25 -16.57
C ILE A 537 -47.59 17.85 -15.56
N ASP A 538 -48.60 17.08 -15.17
CA ASP A 538 -49.54 17.50 -14.13
C ASP A 538 -49.02 17.23 -12.71
N GLY A 539 -49.68 17.80 -11.71
CA GLY A 539 -49.35 17.56 -10.29
C GLY A 539 -49.59 16.12 -9.82
N THR A 540 -50.09 15.21 -10.67
CA THR A 540 -50.19 13.77 -10.38
C THR A 540 -49.06 12.96 -11.02
N ALA A 541 -48.03 13.64 -11.55
CA ALA A 541 -46.86 13.05 -12.20
C ALA A 541 -47.18 12.25 -13.46
N THR A 542 -48.15 12.73 -14.25
CA THR A 542 -48.52 12.13 -15.54
C THR A 542 -48.29 13.10 -16.70
N ILE A 543 -47.93 12.56 -17.86
CA ILE A 543 -47.77 13.34 -19.08
C ILE A 543 -49.16 13.64 -19.65
N LEU A 544 -49.56 14.91 -19.64
CA LEU A 544 -50.84 15.38 -20.19
C LEU A 544 -50.79 15.52 -21.70
N SER A 545 -49.71 16.12 -22.20
CA SER A 545 -49.55 16.47 -23.59
C SER A 545 -48.08 16.45 -24.00
N THR A 546 -47.84 16.21 -25.27
CA THR A 546 -46.52 16.23 -25.89
C THR A 546 -46.57 17.16 -27.10
N PHE A 547 -45.63 18.09 -27.16
CA PHE A 547 -45.52 19.10 -28.21
C PHE A 547 -44.20 18.95 -28.98
N ASP A 548 -44.25 19.30 -30.26
CA ASP A 548 -43.06 19.40 -31.10
C ASP A 548 -42.22 20.62 -30.74
N LEU A 549 -40.92 20.52 -31.02
CA LEU A 549 -39.99 21.65 -30.92
C LEU A 549 -40.27 22.69 -32.00
N GLY A 550 -40.03 23.97 -31.68
CA GLY A 550 -40.09 25.06 -32.66
C GLY A 550 -39.13 24.86 -33.83
N ALA A 551 -39.52 25.26 -35.04
CA ALA A 551 -38.72 24.93 -36.23
C ALA A 551 -37.35 25.62 -36.25
N GLY A 552 -37.19 26.77 -35.58
CA GLY A 552 -35.90 27.44 -35.44
C GLY A 552 -34.87 26.63 -34.63
N LEU A 553 -35.30 26.04 -33.51
CA LEU A 553 -34.46 25.17 -32.68
C LEU A 553 -34.12 23.87 -33.43
N LYS A 554 -35.13 23.23 -34.02
CA LYS A 554 -34.95 21.98 -34.76
C LYS A 554 -34.04 22.14 -35.97
N SER A 555 -34.23 23.20 -36.76
CA SER A 555 -33.41 23.46 -37.95
C SER A 555 -31.96 23.80 -37.61
N GLY A 556 -31.72 24.61 -36.57
CA GLY A 556 -30.36 24.97 -36.14
C GLY A 556 -29.53 23.76 -35.69
N LEU A 557 -30.14 22.83 -34.94
CA LEU A 557 -29.47 21.60 -34.50
C LEU A 557 -29.31 20.58 -35.64
N ALA A 558 -30.30 20.48 -36.52
CA ALA A 558 -30.25 19.59 -37.68
C ALA A 558 -29.19 20.01 -38.71
N GLU A 559 -29.06 21.31 -38.99
CA GLU A 559 -28.07 21.85 -39.93
C GLU A 559 -26.63 21.55 -39.47
N ALA A 560 -26.39 21.63 -38.16
CA ALA A 560 -25.11 21.30 -37.56
C ALA A 560 -24.88 19.78 -37.40
N ASN A 561 -25.92 18.96 -37.53
CA ASN A 561 -25.94 17.56 -37.09
C ASN A 561 -25.33 17.41 -35.68
N ALA A 562 -25.79 18.25 -34.75
CA ALA A 562 -25.24 18.35 -33.40
C ALA A 562 -25.95 17.38 -32.44
N SER A 563 -25.19 16.74 -31.55
CA SER A 563 -25.71 15.96 -30.44
C SER A 563 -25.74 16.80 -29.17
N VAL A 564 -26.90 16.91 -28.56
CA VAL A 564 -27.07 17.67 -27.32
C VAL A 564 -26.49 16.90 -26.13
N SER A 565 -25.73 17.59 -25.28
CA SER A 565 -25.13 17.05 -24.07
C SER A 565 -25.70 17.63 -22.79
N THR A 566 -26.16 18.89 -22.80
CA THR A 566 -26.77 19.54 -21.64
C THR A 566 -27.70 20.67 -22.10
N ILE A 567 -28.76 20.91 -21.35
CA ILE A 567 -29.68 22.02 -21.61
C ILE A 567 -30.06 22.74 -20.32
N GLN A 568 -30.22 24.05 -20.41
CA GLN A 568 -30.69 24.86 -19.31
C GLN A 568 -31.58 25.99 -19.80
N HIS A 569 -32.76 26.11 -19.19
CA HIS A 569 -33.70 27.19 -19.47
C HIS A 569 -33.78 28.16 -18.29
N GLY A 570 -33.65 29.46 -18.54
CA GLY A 570 -33.71 30.44 -17.47
C GLY A 570 -33.56 31.89 -17.95
N LEU A 571 -33.55 32.81 -17.00
CA LEU A 571 -33.32 34.22 -17.27
C LEU A 571 -31.81 34.50 -17.29
N ALA A 572 -31.31 35.01 -18.40
CA ALA A 572 -29.93 35.45 -18.53
C ALA A 572 -29.88 36.96 -18.77
N GLY A 573 -29.99 37.72 -17.67
CA GLY A 573 -29.81 39.17 -17.68
C GLY A 573 -30.86 39.91 -18.52
N GLY A 574 -32.12 39.91 -18.08
CA GLY A 574 -33.21 40.61 -18.78
C GLY A 574 -34.59 40.14 -18.33
N THR A 575 -35.60 40.38 -19.17
CA THR A 575 -36.99 39.91 -18.97
C THR A 575 -37.35 38.73 -19.87
N THR A 576 -36.44 38.28 -20.75
CA THR A 576 -36.66 37.19 -21.71
C THR A 576 -36.00 35.92 -21.20
N PHE A 577 -36.74 34.81 -21.26
CA PHE A 577 -36.17 33.49 -21.03
C PHE A 577 -35.29 33.09 -22.21
N GLN A 578 -34.21 32.40 -21.89
CA GLN A 578 -33.24 31.89 -22.85
C GLN A 578 -33.05 30.39 -22.61
N LEU A 579 -33.00 29.64 -23.69
CA LEU A 579 -32.59 28.24 -23.71
C LEU A 579 -31.12 28.16 -24.13
N PHE A 580 -30.30 27.61 -23.25
CA PHE A 580 -28.90 27.29 -23.49
C PHE A 580 -28.79 25.80 -23.82
N VAL A 581 -28.19 25.47 -24.96
CA VAL A 581 -28.03 24.10 -25.45
C VAL A 581 -26.56 23.84 -25.70
N GLY A 582 -25.94 23.06 -24.81
CA GLY A 582 -24.59 22.54 -24.98
C GLY A 582 -24.60 21.32 -25.90
N THR A 583 -23.70 21.30 -26.87
CA THR A 583 -23.59 20.21 -27.87
C THR A 583 -22.13 19.84 -28.10
N ASP A 584 -21.91 18.71 -28.80
CA ASP A 584 -20.60 18.32 -29.36
C ASP A 584 -20.02 19.36 -30.34
N ARG A 585 -20.87 20.21 -30.95
CA ARG A 585 -20.44 21.28 -31.87
C ARG A 585 -20.25 22.64 -31.21
N GLY A 586 -20.67 22.81 -29.96
CA GLY A 586 -20.56 24.08 -29.23
C GLY A 586 -21.85 24.50 -28.54
N LEU A 587 -21.99 25.80 -28.25
CA LEU A 587 -23.13 26.34 -27.51
C LEU A 587 -24.12 27.04 -28.44
N PHE A 588 -25.34 26.53 -28.46
CA PHE A 588 -26.48 27.11 -29.17
C PHE A 588 -27.43 27.79 -28.18
N ILE A 589 -27.86 29.01 -28.49
CA ILE A 589 -28.74 29.80 -27.63
C ILE A 589 -29.99 30.18 -28.40
N VAL A 590 -31.15 30.02 -27.77
CA VAL A 590 -32.44 30.45 -28.31
C VAL A 590 -33.14 31.35 -27.32
N ASP A 591 -33.54 32.54 -27.76
CA ASP A 591 -34.44 33.41 -26.99
C ASP A 591 -35.86 32.89 -27.13
N THR A 592 -36.32 32.14 -26.11
CA THR A 592 -37.62 31.48 -26.14
C THR A 592 -38.22 31.40 -24.75
N ALA A 593 -39.53 31.58 -24.65
CA ALA A 593 -40.27 31.39 -23.39
C ALA A 593 -40.83 29.96 -23.25
N SER A 594 -41.00 29.24 -24.35
CA SER A 594 -41.68 27.94 -24.36
C SER A 594 -41.00 26.87 -25.21
N ALA A 595 -39.95 27.22 -25.94
CA ALA A 595 -39.26 26.41 -26.95
C ALA A 595 -40.14 25.87 -28.10
N ARG A 596 -41.41 26.29 -28.15
CA ARG A 596 -42.38 26.00 -29.23
C ARG A 596 -42.44 27.11 -30.29
N ASP A 597 -41.74 28.21 -30.07
CA ASP A 597 -41.74 29.35 -30.96
C ASP A 597 -40.81 29.14 -32.17
N GLU A 598 -41.07 29.90 -33.21
CA GLU A 598 -40.27 29.92 -34.43
C GLU A 598 -39.01 30.79 -34.28
N ALA A 599 -38.54 31.00 -33.04
CA ALA A 599 -37.36 31.80 -32.75
C ALA A 599 -36.12 31.10 -33.31
N ALA A 600 -35.36 31.81 -34.14
CA ALA A 600 -34.10 31.32 -34.65
C ALA A 600 -33.05 31.37 -33.55
N GLY A 601 -32.36 30.27 -33.32
CA GLY A 601 -31.23 30.24 -32.39
C GLY A 601 -29.94 30.71 -33.03
N GLU A 602 -29.00 31.10 -32.17
CA GLU A 602 -27.66 31.55 -32.56
C GLU A 602 -26.59 30.68 -31.91
N TRP A 603 -25.59 30.28 -32.69
CA TRP A 603 -24.38 29.65 -32.17
C TRP A 603 -23.44 30.71 -31.58
N ARG A 604 -23.09 30.58 -30.30
CA ARG A 604 -22.09 31.47 -29.66
C ARG A 604 -20.66 31.05 -29.99
N PHE A 605 -20.43 29.76 -30.01
CA PHE A 605 -19.20 29.15 -30.50
C PHE A 605 -19.56 27.85 -31.21
N PHE A 606 -18.96 27.63 -32.37
CA PHE A 606 -19.28 26.53 -33.27
C PHE A 606 -17.98 25.91 -33.77
N TYR A 607 -17.76 24.65 -33.42
CA TYR A 607 -16.66 23.84 -33.88
C TYR A 607 -17.12 23.05 -35.12
N THR A 608 -16.49 23.36 -36.25
CA THR A 608 -16.57 22.52 -37.43
C THR A 608 -15.49 21.44 -37.30
N PRO A 609 -15.81 20.17 -37.54
CA PRO A 609 -14.82 19.09 -37.54
C PRO A 609 -13.75 19.27 -38.62
#